data_AF-A0A6G9SL60-F1
#
_entry.id   AF-A0A6G9SL60-F1
#
_cell.length_a   1.000
_cell.length_b   1.000
_cell.length_c   1.000
_cell.angle_alpha   90.00
_cell.angle_beta   90.00
_cell.angle_gamma   90.00
#
_symmetry.space_group_name_H-M   'P 1'
#
loop_
_entity.id
_entity.type
_entity.pdbx_description
1 polymer ?
#
loop_
_entity_poly.entity_id
_entity_poly.type
_entity_poly.pdbx_seq_one_letter_code
_entity_poly.pdbx_strand_id
1 'polypeptide(L)'
;MTPRHTSLPLLLTISLATISLIPIQPLQAETITVPQASNAPLELSLLTKPKGSVITGNTINQGNLTVPSLWWAKVSSENKLLDNWIAYPPSQKEAARVDLVVNQQIWSLLDYLERYDFVNRLGTAARKDNYNLRVFNYQEELLATYTCTFNNSQPLCSIKLSSQNQLGWRRSL
;
A
#
# COMPACT_ATOMS: atom_id res chain seq x y z
N MET A 1 -0.33 94.88 -26.84
CA MET A 1 -0.13 93.93 -25.72
C MET A 1 -0.47 92.54 -26.27
N THR A 2 0.55 91.80 -26.71
CA THR A 2 0.44 90.48 -27.36
C THR A 2 1.18 89.45 -26.50
N PRO A 3 0.62 88.26 -26.20
CA PRO A 3 1.32 87.28 -25.38
C PRO A 3 2.26 86.44 -26.24
N ARG A 4 3.48 86.22 -25.73
CA ARG A 4 4.52 85.39 -26.33
C ARG A 4 4.47 84.01 -25.67
N HIS A 5 4.12 82.99 -26.44
CA HIS A 5 4.15 81.60 -25.97
C HIS A 5 5.58 81.07 -26.03
N THR A 6 6.14 80.71 -24.88
CA THR A 6 7.39 79.93 -24.76
C THR A 6 7.04 78.50 -24.37
N SER A 7 7.27 77.56 -25.29
CA SER A 7 7.16 76.12 -25.07
C SER A 7 8.42 75.60 -24.39
N LEU A 8 8.25 74.89 -23.27
CA LEU A 8 9.32 74.18 -22.57
C LEU A 8 9.10 72.66 -22.78
N PRO A 9 10.03 71.90 -23.37
CA PRO A 9 9.83 70.47 -23.54
C PRO A 9 10.15 69.72 -22.24
N LEU A 10 9.23 68.84 -21.83
CA LEU A 10 9.40 67.94 -20.69
C LEU A 10 10.25 66.73 -21.15
N LEU A 11 11.47 66.57 -20.63
CA LEU A 11 12.29 65.38 -20.87
C LEU A 11 11.98 64.32 -19.82
N LEU A 12 11.43 63.19 -20.26
CA LEU A 12 11.07 62.04 -19.43
C LEU A 12 12.15 60.96 -19.60
N THR A 13 13.05 60.79 -18.62
CA THR A 13 14.10 59.76 -18.65
C THR A 13 13.59 58.46 -18.03
N ILE A 14 13.50 57.39 -18.82
CA ILE A 14 13.11 56.05 -18.36
C ILE A 14 14.39 55.29 -17.98
N SER A 15 14.59 55.03 -16.69
CA SER A 15 15.67 54.17 -16.18
C SER A 15 15.25 52.71 -16.24
N LEU A 16 15.90 51.91 -17.10
CA LEU A 16 15.63 50.49 -17.27
C LEU A 16 16.45 49.67 -16.27
N ALA A 17 15.82 49.16 -15.20
CA ALA A 17 16.46 48.26 -14.26
C ALA A 17 16.61 46.87 -14.91
N THR A 18 17.85 46.41 -15.10
CA THR A 18 18.15 45.07 -15.60
C THR A 18 17.86 44.03 -14.52
N ILE A 19 16.75 43.32 -14.64
CA ILE A 19 16.39 42.19 -13.77
C ILE A 19 17.30 41.01 -14.15
N SER A 20 18.31 40.72 -13.34
CA SER A 20 19.15 39.52 -13.50
C SER A 20 18.33 38.28 -13.15
N LEU A 21 17.97 37.50 -14.17
CA LEU A 21 17.32 36.20 -14.03
C LEU A 21 18.36 35.16 -13.58
N ILE A 22 18.39 34.83 -12.29
CA ILE A 22 19.17 33.69 -11.78
C ILE A 22 18.39 32.41 -12.11
N PRO A 23 18.97 31.45 -12.84
CA PRO A 23 18.28 30.19 -13.14
C PRO A 23 18.16 29.35 -11.86
N ILE A 24 16.94 29.22 -11.33
CA ILE A 24 16.63 28.27 -10.27
C ILE A 24 16.71 26.88 -10.89
N GLN A 25 17.70 26.08 -10.49
CA GLN A 25 17.76 24.68 -10.90
C GLN A 25 16.59 23.91 -10.24
N PRO A 26 15.79 23.16 -11.01
CA PRO A 26 14.73 22.34 -10.44
C PRO A 26 15.36 21.19 -9.64
N LEU A 27 15.00 21.10 -8.36
CA LEU A 27 15.34 19.95 -7.54
C LEU A 27 14.57 18.73 -8.08
N GLN A 28 15.28 17.67 -8.47
CA GLN A 28 14.62 16.42 -8.86
C GLN A 28 14.01 15.76 -7.62
N ALA A 29 12.71 15.50 -7.64
CA ALA A 29 12.06 14.66 -6.64
C ALA A 29 12.38 13.19 -6.95
N GLU A 30 12.96 12.46 -5.99
CA GLU A 30 13.05 11.00 -6.08
C GLU A 30 11.66 10.40 -5.88
N THR A 31 11.08 9.86 -6.95
CA THR A 31 9.84 9.08 -6.85
C THR A 31 10.19 7.70 -6.33
N ILE A 32 10.11 7.49 -5.02
CA ILE A 32 10.28 6.15 -4.45
C ILE A 32 9.04 5.31 -4.81
N THR A 33 9.21 4.35 -5.71
CA THR A 33 8.13 3.48 -6.18
C THR A 33 7.95 2.29 -5.22
N VAL A 34 6.71 2.06 -4.77
CA VAL A 34 6.36 0.86 -3.98
C VAL A 34 6.35 -0.37 -4.92
N PRO A 35 6.95 -1.51 -4.52
CA PRO A 35 6.98 -2.70 -5.36
C PRO A 35 5.58 -3.28 -5.60
N GLN A 36 5.43 -3.96 -6.73
CA GLN A 36 4.26 -4.79 -7.00
C GLN A 36 4.25 -6.00 -6.05
N ALA A 37 3.05 -6.47 -5.70
CA ALA A 37 2.88 -7.68 -4.93
C ALA A 37 3.46 -8.90 -5.67
N SER A 38 3.93 -9.90 -4.92
CA SER A 38 4.36 -11.16 -5.53
C SER A 38 3.21 -11.79 -6.31
N ASN A 39 3.55 -12.42 -7.43
CA ASN A 39 2.64 -13.21 -8.27
C ASN A 39 2.66 -14.71 -7.91
N ALA A 40 3.41 -15.12 -6.88
CA ALA A 40 3.42 -16.52 -6.46
C ALA A 40 2.03 -16.97 -5.99
N PRO A 41 1.65 -18.23 -6.26
CA PRO A 41 0.33 -18.73 -5.93
C PRO A 41 0.10 -18.80 -4.42
N LEU A 42 -1.16 -18.78 -4.01
CA LEU A 42 -1.56 -19.13 -2.65
C LEU A 42 -1.39 -20.65 -2.46
N GLU A 43 -0.72 -21.08 -1.39
CA GLU A 43 -0.48 -22.51 -1.14
C GLU A 43 -1.36 -23.06 -0.02
N LEU A 44 -2.67 -23.20 -0.28
CA LEU A 44 -3.66 -23.63 0.73
C LEU A 44 -3.29 -24.95 1.45
N SER A 45 -2.56 -25.85 0.78
CA SER A 45 -2.09 -27.10 1.38
C SER A 45 -1.22 -26.90 2.64
N LEU A 46 -0.51 -25.77 2.74
CA LEU A 46 0.35 -25.44 3.88
C LEU A 46 -0.44 -25.15 5.15
N LEU A 47 -1.73 -24.82 5.06
CA LEU A 47 -2.60 -24.62 6.22
C LEU A 47 -2.78 -25.91 7.04
N THR A 48 -2.69 -27.07 6.38
CA THR A 48 -2.83 -28.39 7.02
C THR A 48 -1.50 -29.09 7.22
N LYS A 49 -0.54 -28.87 6.31
CA LYS A 49 0.78 -29.50 6.31
C LYS A 49 1.85 -28.43 6.08
N PRO A 50 2.14 -27.60 7.09
CA PRO A 50 3.18 -26.58 6.99
C PRO A 50 4.55 -27.24 6.73
N LYS A 51 5.38 -26.58 5.93
CA LYS A 51 6.71 -27.08 5.53
C LYS A 51 7.79 -26.04 5.83
N GLY A 52 8.96 -26.52 6.23
CA GLY A 52 10.13 -25.67 6.47
C GLY A 52 9.85 -24.60 7.52
N SER A 53 10.12 -23.34 7.17
CA SER A 53 9.94 -22.17 8.05
C SER A 53 8.59 -21.47 7.85
N VAL A 54 7.66 -22.04 7.08
CA VAL A 54 6.33 -21.46 6.90
C VAL A 54 5.55 -21.51 8.21
N ILE A 55 4.91 -20.39 8.54
CA ILE A 55 4.13 -20.22 9.76
C ILE A 55 2.67 -20.04 9.35
N THR A 56 1.76 -20.71 10.06
CA THR A 56 0.32 -20.57 9.82
C THR A 56 -0.41 -20.25 11.12
N GLY A 57 -1.69 -19.92 11.01
CA GLY A 57 -2.57 -19.73 12.15
C GLY A 57 -2.65 -20.92 13.13
N ASN A 58 -2.19 -22.11 12.71
CA ASN A 58 -2.22 -23.35 13.51
C ASN A 58 -0.85 -23.73 14.08
N THR A 59 0.23 -23.05 13.70
CA THR A 59 1.60 -23.33 14.18
C THR A 59 2.13 -22.26 15.13
N ILE A 60 1.24 -21.44 15.69
CA ILE A 60 1.59 -20.31 16.55
C ILE A 60 2.11 -20.85 17.87
N ASN A 61 3.32 -20.43 18.23
CA ASN A 61 3.88 -20.73 19.53
C ASN A 61 3.36 -19.70 20.54
N GLN A 62 2.57 -20.11 21.54
CA GLN A 62 2.03 -19.19 22.54
C GLN A 62 3.07 -18.75 23.59
N GLY A 63 4.22 -19.43 23.67
CA GLY A 63 5.30 -19.09 24.60
C GLY A 63 6.27 -18.03 24.07
N ASN A 64 6.28 -17.77 22.77
CA ASN A 64 7.14 -16.77 22.11
C ASN A 64 6.34 -16.00 21.05
N LEU A 65 6.54 -14.68 20.93
CA LEU A 65 5.87 -13.89 19.87
C LEU A 65 6.15 -14.52 18.49
N THR A 66 5.11 -15.07 17.86
CA THR A 66 5.22 -15.60 16.50
C THR A 66 5.35 -14.43 15.54
N VAL A 67 6.36 -14.46 14.67
CA VAL A 67 6.64 -13.42 13.68
C VAL A 67 6.07 -13.83 12.31
N PRO A 68 5.30 -12.97 11.62
CA PRO A 68 4.85 -11.67 12.08
C PRO A 68 3.78 -11.79 13.17
N SER A 69 3.69 -10.77 14.02
CA SER A 69 2.74 -10.72 15.15
C SER A 69 1.28 -10.52 14.71
N LEU A 70 0.77 -11.47 13.92
CA LEU A 70 -0.59 -11.51 13.38
C LEU A 70 -1.57 -12.21 14.32
N TRP A 71 -1.10 -12.75 15.44
CA TRP A 71 -2.00 -13.43 16.40
C TRP A 71 -3.11 -12.51 16.89
N TRP A 72 -2.78 -11.25 17.18
CA TRP A 72 -3.78 -10.25 17.54
C TRP A 72 -4.83 -10.04 16.45
N ALA A 73 -4.47 -10.17 15.17
CA ALA A 73 -5.40 -10.07 14.04
C ALA A 73 -6.50 -11.11 14.04
N LYS A 74 -6.17 -12.37 14.41
CA LYS A 74 -7.13 -13.48 14.48
C LYS A 74 -7.97 -13.39 15.74
N VAL A 75 -7.37 -12.98 16.86
CA VAL A 75 -8.09 -12.84 18.14
C VAL A 75 -9.02 -11.62 18.12
N SER A 76 -8.65 -10.55 17.40
CA SER A 76 -9.44 -9.33 17.28
C SER A 76 -10.23 -9.24 15.97
N SER A 77 -10.28 -10.28 15.13
CA SER A 77 -11.17 -10.29 13.96
C SER A 77 -12.59 -10.53 14.43
N GLU A 78 -13.15 -9.49 15.04
CA GLU A 78 -14.60 -9.31 15.14
C GLU A 78 -15.21 -9.68 13.78
N ASN A 79 -16.27 -10.50 13.82
CA ASN A 79 -17.05 -10.97 12.68
C ASN A 79 -16.56 -12.20 11.91
N LYS A 80 -15.55 -12.97 12.36
CA LYS A 80 -15.10 -14.22 11.68
C LYS A 80 -14.63 -14.00 10.24
N LEU A 81 -14.18 -12.80 9.90
CA LEU A 81 -13.75 -12.44 8.56
C LEU A 81 -12.43 -13.11 8.17
N LEU A 82 -11.43 -13.06 9.06
CA LEU A 82 -10.14 -13.73 8.85
C LEU A 82 -10.24 -15.18 9.32
N ASP A 83 -10.22 -16.12 8.38
CA ASP A 83 -10.29 -17.55 8.70
C ASP A 83 -8.90 -18.12 9.00
N ASN A 84 -7.94 -17.83 8.13
CA ASN A 84 -6.59 -18.39 8.20
C ASN A 84 -5.54 -17.44 7.63
N TRP A 85 -4.27 -17.78 7.84
CA TRP A 85 -3.16 -17.07 7.23
C TRP A 85 -1.94 -17.98 7.08
N ILE A 86 -1.08 -17.63 6.13
CA ILE A 86 0.21 -18.26 5.87
C ILE A 86 1.26 -17.15 5.80
N ALA A 87 2.29 -17.21 6.63
CA ALA A 87 3.46 -16.35 6.50
C ALA A 87 4.62 -17.13 5.88
N TYR A 88 5.17 -16.52 4.84
CA TYR A 88 6.32 -16.97 4.10
C TYR A 88 7.50 -16.08 4.50
N PRO A 89 8.47 -16.60 5.28
CA PRO A 89 9.69 -15.87 5.57
C PRO A 89 10.44 -15.49 4.29
N PRO A 90 11.33 -14.47 4.35
CA PRO A 90 12.08 -14.06 3.18
C PRO A 90 12.96 -15.21 2.67
N SER A 91 13.08 -15.31 1.36
CA SER A 91 13.97 -16.26 0.68
C SER A 91 14.85 -15.54 -0.34
N GLN A 92 15.77 -16.25 -0.96
CA GLN A 92 16.58 -15.69 -2.06
C GLN A 92 15.73 -15.25 -3.26
N LYS A 93 14.53 -15.81 -3.43
CA LYS A 93 13.67 -15.58 -4.60
C LYS A 93 12.55 -14.59 -4.32
N GLU A 94 12.12 -14.47 -3.07
CA GLU A 94 10.93 -13.71 -2.71
C GLU A 94 11.10 -12.98 -1.39
N ALA A 95 10.62 -11.73 -1.35
CA ALA A 95 10.48 -10.98 -0.11
C ALA A 95 9.49 -11.66 0.83
N ALA A 96 9.66 -11.41 2.13
CA ALA A 96 8.75 -11.91 3.15
C ALA A 96 7.31 -11.46 2.86
N ARG A 97 6.36 -12.37 2.97
CA ARG A 97 4.94 -12.06 2.76
C ARG A 97 3.99 -12.88 3.62
N VAL A 98 2.82 -12.32 3.83
CA VAL A 98 1.70 -12.97 4.51
C VAL A 98 0.55 -13.05 3.52
N ASP A 99 0.02 -14.24 3.36
CA ASP A 99 -1.23 -14.46 2.65
C ASP A 99 -2.34 -14.73 3.65
N LEU A 100 -3.26 -13.77 3.77
CA LEU A 100 -4.47 -13.91 4.56
C LEU A 100 -5.53 -14.65 3.73
N VAL A 101 -6.26 -15.54 4.37
CA VAL A 101 -7.42 -16.23 3.80
C VAL A 101 -8.65 -15.78 4.55
N VAL A 102 -9.54 -15.06 3.86
CA VAL A 102 -10.77 -14.52 4.43
C VAL A 102 -12.00 -15.34 4.03
N ASN A 103 -13.01 -15.28 4.88
CA ASN A 103 -14.33 -15.79 4.56
C ASN A 103 -14.95 -14.93 3.43
N GLN A 104 -15.15 -15.52 2.26
CA GLN A 104 -15.66 -14.81 1.09
C GLN A 104 -17.06 -14.24 1.30
N GLN A 105 -17.94 -14.95 2.03
CA GLN A 105 -19.30 -14.49 2.29
C GLN A 105 -19.26 -13.19 3.08
N ILE A 106 -18.50 -13.14 4.18
CA ILE A 106 -18.36 -11.92 4.98
C ILE A 106 -17.63 -10.82 4.20
N TRP A 107 -16.53 -11.14 3.52
CA TRP A 107 -15.77 -10.16 2.71
C TRP A 107 -16.65 -9.46 1.67
N SER A 108 -17.53 -10.20 1.00
CA SER A 108 -18.45 -9.65 -0.03
C SER A 108 -19.47 -8.66 0.51
N LEU A 109 -19.78 -8.72 1.81
CA LEU A 109 -20.69 -7.81 2.47
C LEU A 109 -20.02 -6.49 2.88
N LEU A 110 -18.69 -6.48 3.00
CA LEU A 110 -17.94 -5.30 3.41
C LEU A 110 -17.93 -4.24 2.32
N ASP A 111 -18.04 -2.98 2.72
CA ASP A 111 -17.81 -1.85 1.83
C ASP A 111 -16.31 -1.60 1.58
N TYR A 112 -16.01 -0.59 0.77
CA TYR A 112 -14.63 -0.24 0.43
C TYR A 112 -13.80 0.18 1.65
N LEU A 113 -14.37 0.98 2.55
CA LEU A 113 -13.67 1.52 3.71
C LEU A 113 -13.39 0.42 4.73
N GLU A 114 -14.34 -0.48 4.94
CA GLU A 114 -14.17 -1.65 5.83
C GLU A 114 -13.06 -2.58 5.31
N ARG A 115 -13.03 -2.85 4.01
CA ARG A 115 -11.93 -3.63 3.39
C ARG A 115 -10.60 -2.92 3.50
N TYR A 116 -10.58 -1.61 3.26
CA TYR A 116 -9.39 -0.81 3.39
C TYR A 116 -8.86 -0.85 4.83
N ASP A 117 -9.72 -0.63 5.83
CA ASP A 117 -9.33 -0.68 7.25
C ASP A 117 -8.77 -2.05 7.63
N PHE A 118 -9.45 -3.13 7.23
CA PHE A 118 -8.96 -4.49 7.46
C PHE A 118 -7.56 -4.69 6.89
N VAL A 119 -7.34 -4.36 5.61
CA VAL A 119 -6.05 -4.52 4.94
C VAL A 119 -4.99 -3.61 5.56
N ASN A 120 -5.33 -2.36 5.88
CA ASN A 120 -4.42 -1.39 6.46
C ASN A 120 -3.97 -1.80 7.87
N ARG A 121 -4.90 -2.25 8.72
CA ARG A 121 -4.62 -2.69 10.09
C ARG A 121 -3.68 -3.90 10.10
N LEU A 122 -3.98 -4.91 9.28
CA LEU A 122 -3.19 -6.13 9.23
C LEU A 122 -1.88 -5.94 8.48
N GLY A 123 -1.86 -5.16 7.41
CA GLY A 123 -0.65 -4.75 6.71
C GLY A 123 0.28 -3.95 7.61
N THR A 124 -0.26 -3.06 8.45
CA THR A 124 0.51 -2.31 9.45
C THR A 124 1.08 -3.20 10.55
N ALA A 125 0.40 -4.30 10.90
CA ALA A 125 0.97 -5.31 11.80
C ALA A 125 2.11 -6.08 11.12
N ALA A 126 1.89 -6.58 9.90
CA ALA A 126 2.87 -7.34 9.13
C ALA A 126 4.14 -6.54 8.80
N ARG A 127 4.01 -5.26 8.44
CA ARG A 127 5.15 -4.42 8.04
C ARG A 127 6.16 -4.19 9.16
N LYS A 128 5.76 -4.33 10.43
CA LYS A 128 6.68 -4.20 11.59
C LYS A 128 7.80 -5.23 11.53
N ASP A 129 7.50 -6.38 10.92
CA ASP A 129 8.42 -7.51 10.74
C ASP A 129 8.94 -7.61 9.30
N ASN A 130 8.80 -6.54 8.50
CA ASN A 130 9.17 -6.46 7.08
C ASN A 130 8.43 -7.43 6.15
N TYR A 131 7.17 -7.76 6.46
CA TYR A 131 6.32 -8.57 5.59
C TYR A 131 5.40 -7.71 4.72
N ASN A 132 5.32 -8.06 3.43
CA ASN A 132 4.20 -7.66 2.58
C ASN A 132 2.96 -8.48 2.94
N LEU A 133 1.77 -8.03 2.54
CA LEU A 133 0.53 -8.75 2.80
C LEU A 133 -0.35 -8.83 1.56
N ARG A 134 -1.00 -9.98 1.40
CA ARG A 134 -2.00 -10.24 0.37
C ARG A 134 -3.24 -10.85 1.04
N VAL A 135 -4.41 -10.59 0.47
CA VAL A 135 -5.68 -11.14 0.95
C VAL A 135 -6.29 -11.97 -0.15
N PHE A 136 -6.69 -13.18 0.19
CA PHE A 136 -7.30 -14.15 -0.71
C PHE A 136 -8.59 -14.73 -0.12
N ASN A 137 -9.43 -15.30 -0.97
CA ASN A 137 -10.45 -16.27 -0.56
C ASN A 137 -9.96 -17.72 -0.80
N TYR A 138 -10.78 -18.70 -0.44
CA TYR A 138 -10.48 -20.13 -0.67
C TYR A 138 -10.53 -20.55 -2.14
N GLN A 139 -11.02 -19.68 -3.04
CA GLN A 139 -10.94 -19.85 -4.50
C GLN A 139 -9.61 -19.31 -5.06
N GLU A 140 -8.68 -18.91 -4.19
CA GLU A 140 -7.36 -18.37 -4.54
C GLU A 140 -7.41 -17.04 -5.31
N GLU A 141 -8.54 -16.33 -5.24
CA GLU A 141 -8.68 -15.01 -5.86
C GLU A 141 -7.97 -13.95 -5.02
N LEU A 142 -7.11 -13.14 -5.63
CA LEU A 142 -6.43 -12.03 -4.95
C LEU A 142 -7.41 -10.85 -4.76
N LEU A 143 -7.79 -10.60 -3.52
CA LEU A 143 -8.77 -9.60 -3.14
C LEU A 143 -8.13 -8.26 -2.76
N ALA A 144 -6.93 -8.29 -2.18
CA ALA A 144 -6.21 -7.08 -1.80
C ALA A 144 -4.71 -7.31 -1.60
N THR A 145 -3.94 -6.23 -1.64
CA THR A 145 -2.50 -6.22 -1.32
C THR A 145 -2.14 -5.03 -0.45
N TYR A 146 -1.18 -5.22 0.44
CA TYR A 146 -0.45 -4.19 1.17
C TYR A 146 1.04 -4.45 0.96
N THR A 147 1.68 -3.65 0.10
CA THR A 147 3.11 -3.83 -0.24
C THR A 147 3.92 -2.64 0.22
N CYS A 148 5.16 -2.87 0.64
CA CYS A 148 6.03 -1.82 1.14
C CYS A 148 7.45 -1.90 0.57
N THR A 149 8.11 -0.75 0.55
CA THR A 149 9.57 -0.63 0.44
C THR A 149 10.15 -0.47 1.84
N PHE A 150 10.98 -1.43 2.28
CA PHE A 150 11.54 -1.48 3.64
C PHE A 150 12.91 -0.80 3.80
N ASN A 151 13.41 -0.15 2.74
CA ASN A 151 14.78 0.39 2.70
C ASN A 151 14.96 1.71 3.47
N ASN A 152 13.89 2.25 4.06
CA ASN A 152 13.87 3.55 4.73
C ASN A 152 13.51 3.40 6.20
N SER A 153 13.87 4.39 7.02
CA SER A 153 13.43 4.48 8.43
C SER A 153 11.90 4.51 8.60
N GLN A 154 11.17 4.91 7.55
CA GLN A 154 9.72 4.80 7.45
C GLN A 154 9.35 4.02 6.17
N PRO A 155 8.77 2.82 6.28
CA PRO A 155 8.35 2.05 5.12
C PRO A 155 7.30 2.80 4.30
N LEU A 156 7.52 2.92 3.00
CA LEU A 156 6.54 3.45 2.05
C LEU A 156 5.69 2.31 1.56
N CYS A 157 4.37 2.37 1.83
CA CYS A 157 3.45 1.27 1.56
C CYS A 157 2.29 1.69 0.65
N SER A 158 1.80 0.76 -0.15
CA SER A 158 0.65 0.93 -1.03
C SER A 158 -0.39 -0.16 -0.76
N ILE A 159 -1.65 0.26 -0.70
CA ILE A 159 -2.80 -0.64 -0.63
C ILE A 159 -3.47 -0.69 -1.99
N LYS A 160 -3.73 -1.89 -2.49
CA LYS A 160 -4.57 -2.12 -3.67
C LYS A 160 -5.71 -3.04 -3.27
N LEU A 161 -6.94 -2.60 -3.48
CA LEU A 161 -8.13 -3.43 -3.33
C LEU A 161 -8.59 -3.86 -4.72
N SER A 162 -8.92 -5.13 -4.87
CA SER A 162 -9.58 -5.63 -6.09
C SER A 162 -10.98 -5.02 -6.17
N SER A 163 -11.33 -4.48 -7.32
CA SER A 163 -12.68 -3.99 -7.62
C SER A 163 -13.69 -5.12 -7.83
N GLN A 164 -13.22 -6.38 -7.84
CA GLN A 164 -14.04 -7.54 -8.12
C GLN A 164 -14.88 -7.94 -6.90
N ASN A 165 -15.98 -7.22 -6.69
CA ASN A 165 -17.17 -7.85 -6.11
C ASN A 165 -17.75 -8.81 -7.14
N GLN A 166 -17.17 -10.00 -7.30
CA GLN A 166 -17.83 -11.08 -8.05
C GLN A 166 -18.99 -11.65 -7.22
N LEU A 167 -19.95 -10.80 -6.86
CA LEU A 167 -21.32 -11.26 -6.63
C LEU A 167 -21.81 -11.77 -7.97
N GLY A 168 -21.73 -13.07 -8.22
CA GLY A 168 -22.68 -13.90 -8.98
C GLY A 168 -23.31 -13.40 -10.30
N TRP A 169 -22.82 -12.36 -10.95
CA TRP A 169 -23.32 -11.90 -12.25
C TRP A 169 -22.20 -12.03 -13.28
N ARG A 170 -21.88 -13.28 -13.62
CA ARG A 170 -21.48 -13.56 -15.01
C ARG A 170 -22.65 -13.11 -15.89
N ARG A 171 -22.59 -11.89 -16.40
CA ARG A 171 -23.36 -11.55 -17.59
C ARG A 171 -22.76 -12.40 -18.70
N SER A 172 -23.44 -13.48 -19.02
CA SER A 172 -23.25 -14.20 -20.28
C SER A 172 -23.39 -13.18 -21.40
N LEU A 173 -22.28 -12.90 -22.08
CA LEU A 173 -22.26 -12.36 -23.43
C LEU A 173 -22.11 -13.52 -24.39
#